data_AF-A0A382XB23-F1
#
_entry.id   AF-A0A382XB23-F1
#
_cell.length_a   1.000
_cell.length_b   1.000
_cell.length_c   1.000
_cell.angle_alpha   90.00
_cell.angle_beta   90.00
_cell.angle_gamma   90.00
#
_symmetry.space_group_name_H-M   'P 1'
#
loop_
_entity.id
_entity.type
_entity.pdbx_description
1 polymer ?
#
loop_
_entity_poly.entity_id
_entity_poly.type
_entity_poly.pdbx_seq_one_letter_code
_entity_poly.pdbx_strand_id
1 'polypeptide(L)'
;LSSYPHPWLMPDFWQFPTVSMGLSPIMAIYQARFMHYLHDRGLMENHNRKVWAFLGDGEMDEPESMGALTLAVREQLDNLIFVVNCNLQRLDGPVRGNGKIIQELEGAFRGAGWNVIKVVWGSDWDTFFEKDDKGLLIQRLDEMVDGDSLKYVVEGGKYIREHFWEKYPELLKMVEQYTDDEIWQFRVGGHDPAKVYAAYLEAVNHKEQPTVILAHTIKGYGLGEAGEGRNITHQQKKLNEEELLHFRSRFDIPLSDEECIKAPFYKPGED
;
A
#
# COMPACT_ATOMS: atom_id res chain seq x y z
N LEU A 1 23.29 -1.41 12.47
CA LEU A 1 21.93 -0.85 12.45
C LEU A 1 21.02 -1.81 13.19
N SER A 2 20.08 -1.32 14.01
CA SER A 2 19.06 -2.19 14.61
C SER A 2 18.17 -2.80 13.51
N SER A 3 17.58 -3.96 13.75
CA SER A 3 16.69 -4.61 12.78
C SER A 3 15.39 -3.83 12.54
N TYR A 4 14.93 -3.11 13.56
CA TYR A 4 13.68 -2.35 13.57
C TYR A 4 13.85 -1.02 14.32
N PRO A 5 12.82 -0.13 14.30
CA PRO A 5 12.83 1.12 15.06
C PRO A 5 12.94 0.88 16.56
N HIS A 6 14.14 1.03 17.10
CA HIS A 6 14.43 0.86 18.53
C HIS A 6 15.17 2.11 19.03
N PRO A 7 14.44 3.11 19.56
CA PRO A 7 15.05 4.33 20.11
C PRO A 7 16.10 4.03 21.19
N TRP A 8 15.90 2.99 22.00
CA TRP A 8 16.89 2.57 22.99
C TRP A 8 18.24 2.14 22.36
N LEU A 9 18.20 1.47 21.20
CA LEU A 9 19.40 0.98 20.51
C LEU A 9 20.04 2.05 19.61
N MET A 10 19.25 2.98 19.08
CA MET A 10 19.69 4.06 18.19
C MET A 10 18.95 5.38 18.54
N PRO A 11 19.32 6.05 19.64
CA PRO A 11 18.56 7.16 20.24
C PRO A 11 18.52 8.43 19.40
N ASP A 12 19.55 8.67 18.60
CA ASP A 12 19.64 9.85 17.72
C ASP A 12 19.05 9.60 16.32
N PHE A 13 18.40 8.44 16.11
CA PHE A 13 17.86 8.03 14.82
C PHE A 13 16.38 7.63 14.92
N TRP A 14 16.05 6.63 15.76
CA TRP A 14 14.69 6.12 15.88
C TRP A 14 13.90 6.84 16.97
N GLN A 15 12.61 7.06 16.73
CA GLN A 15 11.72 7.76 17.68
C GLN A 15 10.58 6.88 18.21
N PHE A 16 9.98 6.04 17.36
CA PHE A 16 8.79 5.25 17.71
C PHE A 16 9.01 3.76 17.40
N PRO A 17 8.84 2.86 18.39
CA PRO A 17 8.96 1.43 18.16
C PRO A 17 7.68 0.84 17.56
N THR A 18 7.77 0.26 16.36
CA THR A 18 6.57 -0.14 15.59
C THR A 18 6.52 -1.62 15.18
N VAL A 19 7.57 -2.40 15.44
CA VAL A 19 7.65 -3.80 14.96
C VAL A 19 6.67 -4.75 15.64
N SER A 20 6.28 -4.46 16.89
CA SER A 20 5.18 -5.19 17.53
C SER A 20 3.88 -4.65 16.95
N MET A 21 3.34 -5.39 15.97
CA MET A 21 2.12 -5.06 15.25
C MET A 21 0.96 -4.77 16.22
N GLY A 22 0.08 -3.86 15.84
CA GLY A 22 -1.06 -3.43 16.65
C GLY A 22 -0.76 -2.28 17.60
N LEU A 23 0.49 -2.13 18.05
CA LEU A 23 0.86 -1.01 18.91
C LEU A 23 0.93 0.32 18.14
N SER A 24 1.41 0.30 16.88
CA SER A 24 1.62 1.52 16.09
C SER A 24 0.33 2.33 15.87
N PRO A 25 -0.80 1.72 15.43
CA PRO A 25 -2.06 2.44 15.25
C PRO A 25 -2.56 3.13 16.52
N ILE A 26 -2.64 2.39 17.62
CA ILE A 26 -3.17 2.94 18.87
C ILE A 26 -2.23 4.00 19.45
N MET A 27 -0.91 3.80 19.39
CA MET A 27 0.06 4.82 19.82
C MET A 27 -0.07 6.09 18.98
N ALA A 28 -0.26 5.98 17.66
CA ALA A 28 -0.43 7.13 16.79
C ALA A 28 -1.70 7.93 17.13
N ILE A 29 -2.82 7.25 17.41
CA ILE A 29 -4.06 7.92 17.85
C ILE A 29 -3.82 8.73 19.13
N TYR A 30 -3.19 8.11 20.14
CA TYR A 30 -2.94 8.80 21.41
C TYR A 30 -1.84 9.87 21.29
N GLN A 31 -0.87 9.71 20.41
CA GLN A 31 0.15 10.72 20.10
C GLN A 31 -0.48 11.95 19.45
N ALA A 32 -1.35 11.76 18.45
CA ALA A 32 -2.08 12.83 17.79
C ALA A 32 -2.97 13.60 18.78
N ARG A 33 -3.69 12.87 19.63
CA ARG A 33 -4.49 13.44 20.72
C ARG A 33 -3.63 14.21 21.72
N PHE A 34 -2.47 13.66 22.10
CA PHE A 34 -1.58 14.32 23.06
C PHE A 34 -1.02 15.64 22.50
N MET A 35 -0.78 15.72 21.20
CA MET A 35 -0.36 16.96 20.55
C MET A 35 -1.46 18.04 20.58
N HIS A 36 -2.72 17.66 20.35
CA HIS A 36 -3.85 18.57 20.57
C HIS A 36 -3.93 19.02 22.02
N TYR A 37 -3.83 18.09 22.98
CA TYR A 37 -3.81 18.43 24.40
C TYR A 37 -2.72 19.46 24.76
N LEU A 38 -1.48 19.29 24.26
CA LEU A 38 -0.40 20.24 24.52
C LEU A 38 -0.70 21.62 23.92
N HIS A 39 -1.27 21.66 22.71
CA HIS A 39 -1.68 22.90 22.06
C HIS A 39 -2.81 23.60 22.83
N ASP A 40 -3.89 22.90 23.14
CA ASP A 40 -5.08 23.45 23.79
C ASP A 40 -4.78 23.94 25.22
N ARG A 41 -3.74 23.36 25.84
CA ARG A 41 -3.23 23.77 27.15
C ARG A 41 -2.20 24.91 27.09
N GLY A 42 -1.85 25.40 25.90
CA GLY A 42 -0.84 26.45 25.71
C GLY A 42 0.58 26.00 26.09
N LEU A 43 0.85 24.69 26.08
CA LEU A 43 2.17 24.11 26.41
C LEU A 43 3.06 23.95 25.17
N MET A 44 2.49 24.06 23.97
CA MET A 44 3.20 23.95 22.70
C MET A 44 2.51 24.81 21.63
N GLU A 45 3.29 25.52 20.81
CA GLU A 45 2.76 26.24 19.66
C GLU A 45 2.25 25.29 18.57
N ASN A 46 1.18 25.68 17.89
CA ASN A 46 0.65 24.91 16.77
C ASN A 46 1.52 25.08 15.52
N HIS A 47 2.27 24.04 15.20
CA HIS A 47 3.08 23.98 13.98
C HIS A 47 2.41 23.18 12.85
N ASN A 48 1.09 22.92 12.94
CA ASN A 48 0.35 22.07 12.00
C ASN A 48 1.00 20.70 11.75
N ARG A 49 1.65 20.15 12.78
CA ARG A 49 2.32 18.85 12.69
C ARG A 49 1.29 17.74 12.50
N LYS A 50 1.61 16.78 11.63
CA LYS A 50 0.83 15.57 11.40
C LYS A 50 1.50 14.37 12.04
N VAL A 51 0.71 13.43 12.54
CA VAL A 51 1.13 12.10 12.97
C VAL A 51 0.78 11.12 11.87
N TRP A 52 1.78 10.41 11.37
CA TRP A 52 1.63 9.41 10.32
C TRP A 52 1.85 8.01 10.90
N ALA A 53 0.89 7.12 10.68
CA ALA A 53 1.03 5.70 10.99
C ALA A 53 1.09 4.90 9.70
N PHE A 54 2.21 4.23 9.45
CA PHE A 54 2.38 3.32 8.32
C PHE A 54 2.14 1.88 8.79
N LEU A 55 1.13 1.25 8.21
CA LEU A 55 0.55 0.00 8.71
C LEU A 55 0.46 -1.04 7.59
N GLY A 56 0.48 -2.32 7.94
CA GLY A 56 0.13 -3.40 7.03
C GLY A 56 -1.35 -3.76 7.12
N ASP A 57 -1.98 -4.16 6.01
CA ASP A 57 -3.33 -4.71 6.03
C ASP A 57 -3.46 -5.95 6.94
N GLY A 58 -2.44 -6.81 6.98
CA GLY A 58 -2.38 -7.94 7.92
C GLY A 58 -2.24 -7.53 9.39
N GLU A 59 -1.60 -6.38 9.68
CA GLU A 59 -1.51 -5.83 11.06
C GLU A 59 -2.88 -5.33 11.55
N MET A 60 -3.81 -5.00 10.65
CA MET A 60 -5.14 -4.54 11.02
C MET A 60 -6.02 -5.63 11.65
N ASP A 61 -5.60 -6.90 11.62
CA ASP A 61 -6.26 -8.00 12.37
C ASP A 61 -5.99 -7.92 13.89
N GLU A 62 -4.97 -7.17 14.34
CA GLU A 62 -4.70 -6.98 15.77
C GLU A 62 -5.82 -6.13 16.43
N PRO A 63 -6.35 -6.53 17.60
CA PRO A 63 -7.41 -5.77 18.28
C PRO A 63 -7.06 -4.30 18.54
N GLU A 64 -5.79 -4.03 18.84
CA GLU A 64 -5.25 -2.69 19.10
C GLU A 64 -5.27 -1.81 17.84
N SER A 65 -5.16 -2.41 16.65
CA SER A 65 -5.17 -1.68 15.38
C SER A 65 -6.49 -0.98 15.10
N MET A 66 -7.60 -1.64 15.45
CA MET A 66 -8.96 -1.19 15.11
C MET A 66 -9.77 -0.73 16.34
N GLY A 67 -9.39 -1.17 17.54
CA GLY A 67 -10.19 -0.98 18.76
C GLY A 67 -10.36 0.47 19.20
N ALA A 68 -9.50 1.39 18.74
CA ALA A 68 -9.51 2.79 19.15
C ALA A 68 -9.93 3.78 18.05
N LEU A 69 -10.38 3.31 16.87
CA LEU A 69 -10.68 4.20 15.73
C LEU A 69 -11.68 5.31 16.07
N THR A 70 -12.70 5.01 16.87
CA THR A 70 -13.73 6.00 17.26
C THR A 70 -13.21 7.09 18.21
N LEU A 71 -12.09 6.87 18.91
CA LEU A 71 -11.47 7.91 19.72
C LEU A 71 -10.94 9.05 18.83
N ALA A 72 -10.30 8.71 17.71
CA ALA A 72 -9.73 9.71 16.83
C ALA A 72 -10.78 10.66 16.23
N VAL A 73 -11.98 10.15 15.96
CA VAL A 73 -13.10 10.95 15.47
C VAL A 73 -13.73 11.80 16.58
N ARG A 74 -13.94 11.23 17.78
CA ARG A 74 -14.47 11.99 18.93
C ARG A 74 -13.60 13.18 19.32
N GLU A 75 -12.28 13.04 19.15
CA GLU A 75 -11.30 14.08 19.46
C GLU A 75 -10.92 14.93 18.23
N GLN A 76 -11.63 14.76 17.09
CA GLN A 76 -11.43 15.52 15.85
C GLN A 76 -9.97 15.57 15.38
N LEU A 77 -9.27 14.42 15.41
CA LEU A 77 -7.84 14.33 15.15
C LEU A 77 -7.50 14.46 13.66
N ASP A 78 -7.73 15.62 13.07
CA ASP A 78 -7.34 15.92 11.68
C ASP A 78 -5.82 16.00 11.48
N ASN A 79 -5.06 16.00 12.58
CA ASN A 79 -3.62 15.84 12.57
C ASN A 79 -3.16 14.38 12.43
N LEU A 80 -4.07 13.40 12.38
CA LEU A 80 -3.76 11.98 12.27
C LEU A 80 -4.03 11.45 10.86
N ILE A 81 -3.01 10.80 10.29
CA ILE A 81 -3.10 10.13 8.99
C ILE A 81 -2.60 8.69 9.13
N PHE A 82 -3.48 7.73 8.80
CA PHE A 82 -3.09 6.33 8.63
C PHE A 82 -2.81 6.06 7.15
N VAL A 83 -1.77 5.28 6.88
CA VAL A 83 -1.45 4.74 5.57
C VAL A 83 -1.38 3.23 5.71
N VAL A 84 -2.43 2.53 5.28
CA VAL A 84 -2.47 1.08 5.28
C VAL A 84 -2.00 0.59 3.92
N ASN A 85 -0.89 -0.13 3.91
CA ASN A 85 -0.43 -0.85 2.74
C ASN A 85 -1.26 -2.11 2.56
N CYS A 86 -2.18 -2.07 1.60
CA CYS A 86 -3.05 -3.18 1.22
C CYS A 86 -2.39 -3.97 0.09
N ASN A 87 -1.42 -4.83 0.42
CA ASN A 87 -0.83 -5.77 -0.55
C ASN A 87 -1.56 -7.12 -0.61
N LEU A 88 -2.67 -7.22 0.13
CA LEU A 88 -3.62 -8.33 0.24
C LEU A 88 -3.05 -9.57 0.93
N GLN A 89 -1.82 -9.51 1.45
CA GLN A 89 -1.09 -10.64 2.01
C GLN A 89 -0.51 -10.34 3.40
N ARG A 90 -0.58 -11.34 4.28
CA ARG A 90 0.23 -11.46 5.50
C ARG A 90 1.43 -12.37 5.26
N LEU A 91 2.11 -12.79 6.33
CA LEU A 91 3.29 -13.66 6.22
C LEU A 91 2.99 -15.01 5.58
N ASP A 92 1.87 -15.65 5.96
CA ASP A 92 1.55 -17.03 5.56
C ASP A 92 0.45 -17.13 4.49
N GLY A 93 0.11 -16.03 3.82
CA GLY A 93 -0.86 -16.03 2.71
C GLY A 93 -1.77 -14.81 2.69
N PRO A 94 -2.89 -14.85 1.95
CA PRO A 94 -3.81 -13.73 1.84
C PRO A 94 -4.44 -13.33 3.19
N VAL A 95 -4.72 -12.03 3.38
CA VAL A 95 -5.45 -11.54 4.56
C VAL A 95 -6.93 -11.97 4.48
N ARG A 96 -7.57 -11.74 3.33
CA ARG A 96 -8.97 -12.12 3.04
C ARG A 96 -9.11 -12.74 1.64
N GLY A 97 -8.51 -13.90 1.38
CA GLY A 97 -8.48 -14.49 0.03
C GLY A 97 -9.85 -14.68 -0.66
N ASN A 98 -10.91 -15.03 0.08
CA ASN A 98 -12.27 -15.17 -0.44
C ASN A 98 -13.14 -13.91 -0.25
N GLY A 99 -12.54 -12.83 0.24
CA GLY A 99 -13.19 -11.56 0.52
C GLY A 99 -12.37 -10.42 -0.09
N LYS A 100 -12.52 -9.23 0.50
CA LYS A 100 -11.86 -8.03 -0.01
C LYS A 100 -11.44 -7.10 1.14
N ILE A 101 -10.17 -7.16 1.53
CA ILE A 101 -9.68 -6.45 2.72
C ILE A 101 -9.81 -4.94 2.60
N ILE A 102 -9.65 -4.37 1.39
CA ILE A 102 -9.81 -2.93 1.17
C ILE A 102 -11.26 -2.49 1.44
N GLN A 103 -12.27 -3.25 1.00
CA GLN A 103 -13.67 -2.94 1.32
C GLN A 103 -14.00 -3.15 2.80
N GLU A 104 -13.45 -4.19 3.43
CA GLU A 104 -13.62 -4.43 4.87
C GLU A 104 -13.09 -3.26 5.69
N LEU A 105 -11.85 -2.83 5.41
CA LEU A 105 -11.23 -1.67 6.06
C LEU A 105 -11.99 -0.38 5.74
N GLU A 106 -12.36 -0.13 4.49
CA GLU A 106 -13.19 1.02 4.14
C GLU A 106 -14.47 1.07 4.98
N GLY A 107 -15.20 -0.05 5.08
CA GLY A 107 -16.42 -0.15 5.88
C GLY A 107 -16.17 0.15 7.36
N ALA A 108 -15.12 -0.42 7.94
CA ALA A 108 -14.77 -0.20 9.35
C ALA A 108 -14.37 1.26 9.63
N PHE A 109 -13.50 1.85 8.82
CA PHE A 109 -13.03 3.23 8.99
C PHE A 109 -14.13 4.24 8.71
N ARG A 110 -14.91 4.10 7.62
CA ARG A 110 -16.07 4.96 7.36
C ARG A 110 -17.12 4.84 8.46
N GLY A 111 -17.40 3.62 8.93
CA GLY A 111 -18.32 3.37 10.04
C GLY A 111 -17.87 4.00 11.36
N ALA A 112 -16.55 4.12 11.58
CA ALA A 112 -16.00 4.84 12.72
C ALA A 112 -16.02 6.38 12.56
N GLY A 113 -16.27 6.90 11.36
CA GLY A 113 -16.33 8.34 11.04
C GLY A 113 -15.04 8.93 10.47
N TRP A 114 -14.14 8.11 9.91
CA TRP A 114 -12.89 8.59 9.31
C TRP A 114 -13.10 9.09 7.88
N ASN A 115 -12.22 10.00 7.43
CA ASN A 115 -12.02 10.22 6.00
C ASN A 115 -11.29 9.00 5.40
N VAL A 116 -11.82 8.43 4.33
CA VAL A 116 -11.24 7.24 3.70
C VAL A 116 -10.92 7.54 2.24
N ILE A 117 -9.62 7.48 1.92
CA ILE A 117 -9.09 7.66 0.58
C ILE A 117 -8.58 6.29 0.10
N LYS A 118 -9.14 5.79 -1.00
CA LYS A 118 -8.72 4.52 -1.60
C LYS A 118 -7.83 4.78 -2.81
N VAL A 119 -6.63 4.21 -2.79
CA VAL A 119 -5.64 4.33 -3.88
C VAL A 119 -5.49 2.94 -4.50
N VAL A 120 -6.45 2.55 -5.34
CA VAL A 120 -6.60 1.16 -5.82
C VAL A 120 -5.97 0.93 -7.18
N TRP A 121 -6.18 1.84 -8.13
CA TRP A 121 -5.76 1.70 -9.53
C TRP A 121 -4.82 2.83 -9.94
N GLY A 122 -3.79 2.48 -10.71
CA GLY A 122 -2.87 3.45 -11.30
C GLY A 122 -3.50 4.21 -12.47
N SER A 123 -2.80 5.23 -12.96
CA SER A 123 -3.26 6.09 -14.07
C SER A 123 -3.48 5.31 -15.37
N ASP A 124 -2.85 4.14 -15.51
CA ASP A 124 -3.04 3.24 -16.66
C ASP A 124 -4.52 2.81 -16.80
N TRP A 125 -5.27 2.80 -15.69
CA TRP A 125 -6.69 2.42 -15.66
C TRP A 125 -7.67 3.56 -15.93
N ASP A 126 -7.23 4.81 -15.87
CA ASP A 126 -8.13 5.98 -15.96
C ASP A 126 -8.92 5.95 -17.27
N THR A 127 -8.25 5.67 -18.39
CA THR A 127 -8.90 5.61 -19.71
C THR A 127 -9.91 4.46 -19.83
N PHE A 128 -9.77 3.39 -19.04
CA PHE A 128 -10.75 2.31 -19.02
C PHE A 128 -11.99 2.72 -18.22
N PHE A 129 -11.81 3.38 -17.08
CA PHE A 129 -12.94 3.92 -16.31
C PHE A 129 -13.70 5.00 -17.07
N GLU A 130 -13.02 5.87 -17.80
CA GLU A 130 -13.65 6.89 -18.66
C GLU A 130 -14.49 6.29 -19.80
N LYS A 131 -14.15 5.07 -20.25
CA LYS A 131 -14.86 4.36 -21.33
C LYS A 131 -15.87 3.33 -20.82
N ASP A 132 -16.02 3.14 -19.51
CA ASP A 132 -16.92 2.16 -18.92
C ASP A 132 -18.38 2.68 -18.85
N ASP A 133 -18.93 3.06 -20.00
CA ASP A 133 -20.28 3.64 -20.10
C ASP A 133 -21.39 2.72 -19.57
N LYS A 134 -21.12 1.41 -19.51
CA LYS A 134 -22.07 0.38 -19.07
C LYS A 134 -21.85 -0.05 -17.61
N GLY A 135 -20.81 0.44 -16.94
CA GLY A 135 -20.44 0.01 -15.58
C GLY A 135 -19.95 -1.44 -15.50
N LEU A 136 -19.62 -2.08 -16.63
CA LEU A 136 -19.21 -3.48 -16.68
C LEU A 136 -17.81 -3.69 -16.09
N LEU A 137 -16.90 -2.72 -16.26
CA LEU A 137 -15.58 -2.80 -15.66
C LEU A 137 -15.70 -2.69 -14.15
N ILE A 138 -16.48 -1.73 -13.65
CA ILE A 138 -16.74 -1.58 -12.21
C ILE A 138 -17.38 -2.86 -11.67
N GLN A 139 -18.40 -3.40 -12.34
CA GLN A 139 -19.02 -4.68 -11.94
C GLN A 139 -17.98 -5.80 -11.88
N ARG A 140 -17.13 -5.94 -12.91
CA ARG A 140 -16.12 -6.99 -12.96
C ARG A 140 -15.09 -6.87 -11.83
N LEU A 141 -14.68 -5.66 -11.51
CA LEU A 141 -13.79 -5.35 -10.38
C LEU A 141 -14.46 -5.65 -9.03
N ASP A 142 -15.77 -5.41 -8.91
CA ASP A 142 -16.54 -5.73 -7.71
C ASP A 142 -16.70 -7.24 -7.49
N GLU A 143 -16.85 -8.02 -8.55
CA GLU A 143 -16.92 -9.48 -8.50
C GLU A 143 -15.59 -10.16 -8.16
N MET A 144 -14.47 -9.50 -8.45
CA MET A 144 -13.12 -10.01 -8.16
C MET A 144 -12.85 -10.02 -6.65
N VAL A 145 -12.40 -11.15 -6.09
CA VAL A 145 -11.93 -11.24 -4.70
C VAL A 145 -10.41 -11.06 -4.60
N ASP A 146 -9.88 -10.83 -3.40
CA ASP A 146 -8.43 -10.62 -3.21
C ASP A 146 -7.60 -11.79 -3.72
N GLY A 147 -8.09 -13.02 -3.57
CA GLY A 147 -7.42 -14.23 -4.08
C GLY A 147 -7.27 -14.25 -5.60
N ASP A 148 -8.27 -13.74 -6.33
CA ASP A 148 -8.19 -13.60 -7.79
C ASP A 148 -7.13 -12.56 -8.16
N SER A 149 -7.15 -11.40 -7.50
CA SER A 149 -6.18 -10.32 -7.72
C SER A 149 -4.74 -10.79 -7.48
N LEU A 150 -4.51 -11.56 -6.43
CA LEU A 150 -3.20 -12.16 -6.15
C LEU A 150 -2.79 -13.17 -7.22
N LYS A 151 -3.73 -14.00 -7.67
CA LYS A 151 -3.46 -14.97 -8.75
C LYS A 151 -3.11 -14.29 -10.06
N TYR A 152 -3.77 -13.18 -10.39
CA TYR A 152 -3.49 -12.37 -11.58
C TYR A 152 -2.06 -11.83 -11.61
N VAL A 153 -1.54 -11.36 -10.47
CA VAL A 153 -0.15 -10.92 -10.36
C VAL A 153 0.82 -12.08 -10.65
N VAL A 154 0.54 -13.26 -10.10
CA VAL A 154 1.44 -14.42 -10.18
C VAL A 154 1.44 -15.11 -11.55
N GLU A 155 0.29 -15.22 -12.20
CA GLU A 155 0.12 -15.93 -13.48
C GLU A 155 0.40 -15.05 -14.71
N GLY A 156 0.35 -13.73 -14.55
CA GLY A 156 0.74 -12.78 -15.59
C GLY A 156 -0.37 -12.42 -16.59
N GLY A 157 0.01 -11.63 -17.59
CA GLY A 157 -0.91 -10.93 -18.49
C GLY A 157 -1.87 -11.79 -19.30
N LYS A 158 -1.39 -12.94 -19.81
CA LYS A 158 -2.23 -13.89 -20.53
C LYS A 158 -3.37 -14.41 -19.66
N TYR A 159 -3.04 -14.78 -18.42
CA TYR A 159 -4.03 -15.25 -17.46
C TYR A 159 -5.03 -14.15 -17.09
N ILE A 160 -4.56 -12.91 -16.94
CA ILE A 160 -5.41 -11.73 -16.73
C ILE A 160 -6.37 -11.54 -17.90
N ARG A 161 -5.90 -11.61 -19.15
CA ARG A 161 -6.78 -11.53 -20.33
C ARG A 161 -7.89 -12.58 -20.26
N GLU A 162 -7.52 -13.85 -20.13
CA GLU A 162 -8.45 -14.98 -20.16
C GLU A 162 -9.44 -15.01 -18.97
N HIS A 163 -9.03 -14.57 -17.78
CA HIS A 163 -9.84 -14.75 -16.55
C HIS A 163 -10.48 -13.46 -16.04
N PHE A 164 -9.90 -12.29 -16.36
CA PHE A 164 -10.47 -11.00 -16.00
C PHE A 164 -11.26 -10.38 -17.18
N TRP A 165 -10.58 -10.16 -18.31
CA TRP A 165 -11.14 -9.40 -19.44
C TRP A 165 -12.09 -10.22 -20.31
N GLU A 166 -11.81 -11.51 -20.57
CA GLU A 166 -12.67 -12.39 -21.39
C GLU A 166 -13.99 -12.79 -20.70
N LYS A 167 -14.13 -12.53 -19.39
CA LYS A 167 -15.38 -12.83 -18.65
C LYS A 167 -16.59 -12.11 -19.26
N TYR A 168 -16.38 -10.92 -19.81
CA TYR A 168 -17.37 -10.16 -20.56
C TYR A 168 -16.79 -9.77 -21.92
N PRO A 169 -17.40 -10.17 -23.06
CA PRO A 169 -16.89 -9.85 -24.39
C PRO A 169 -16.66 -8.36 -24.64
N GLU A 170 -17.44 -7.49 -24.00
CA GLU A 170 -17.25 -6.04 -24.03
C GLU A 170 -15.97 -5.57 -23.35
N LEU A 171 -15.56 -6.20 -22.25
CA LEU A 171 -14.33 -5.88 -21.55
C LEU A 171 -13.11 -6.36 -22.33
N LEU A 172 -13.18 -7.54 -22.96
CA LEU A 172 -12.11 -8.02 -23.83
C LEU A 172 -11.76 -7.01 -24.92
N LYS A 173 -12.78 -6.40 -25.55
CA LYS A 173 -12.60 -5.34 -26.57
C LYS A 173 -11.84 -4.13 -26.07
N MET A 174 -11.91 -3.81 -24.77
CA MET A 174 -11.18 -2.67 -24.20
C MET A 174 -9.67 -2.89 -24.22
N VAL A 175 -9.23 -4.15 -24.26
CA VAL A 175 -7.82 -4.55 -24.18
C VAL A 175 -7.29 -5.29 -25.42
N GLU A 176 -8.05 -5.34 -26.52
CA GLU A 176 -7.63 -6.02 -27.77
C GLU A 176 -6.34 -5.45 -28.36
N GLN A 177 -6.10 -4.16 -28.18
CA GLN A 177 -4.92 -3.46 -28.69
C GLN A 177 -3.66 -3.65 -27.83
N TYR A 178 -3.78 -4.15 -26.60
CA TYR A 178 -2.64 -4.36 -25.72
C TYR A 178 -2.15 -5.80 -25.85
N THR A 179 -0.84 -5.98 -25.77
CA THR A 179 -0.20 -7.28 -25.58
C THR A 179 -0.43 -7.81 -24.17
N ASP A 180 -0.19 -9.10 -23.95
CA ASP A 180 -0.30 -9.69 -22.61
C ASP A 180 0.70 -9.05 -21.64
N ASP A 181 1.92 -8.76 -22.09
CA ASP A 181 2.92 -8.07 -21.27
C ASP A 181 2.47 -6.66 -20.86
N GLU A 182 1.87 -5.89 -21.78
CA GLU A 182 1.31 -4.57 -21.46
C GLU A 182 0.16 -4.66 -20.46
N ILE A 183 -0.74 -5.64 -20.59
CA ILE A 183 -1.81 -5.87 -19.61
C ILE A 183 -1.23 -6.16 -18.23
N TRP A 184 -0.16 -6.96 -18.16
CA TRP A 184 0.48 -7.29 -16.89
C TRP A 184 1.15 -6.09 -16.22
N GLN A 185 1.55 -5.08 -16.98
CA GLN A 185 2.16 -3.85 -16.48
C GLN A 185 1.17 -2.79 -15.99
N PHE A 186 -0.16 -2.99 -16.13
CA PHE A 186 -1.14 -2.04 -15.60
C PHE A 186 -1.02 -1.92 -14.08
N ARG A 187 -0.66 -0.73 -13.60
CA ARG A 187 -0.30 -0.55 -12.19
C ARG A 187 -1.51 -0.50 -11.28
N VAL A 188 -1.33 -1.03 -10.08
CA VAL A 188 -2.18 -0.71 -8.92
C VAL A 188 -1.81 0.67 -8.36
N GLY A 189 -2.76 1.32 -7.70
CA GLY A 189 -2.66 2.73 -7.34
C GLY A 189 -1.49 3.06 -6.43
N GLY A 190 -1.15 2.17 -5.49
CA GLY A 190 -0.05 2.39 -4.55
C GLY A 190 1.34 2.37 -5.21
N HIS A 191 1.43 1.95 -6.47
CA HIS A 191 2.64 2.01 -7.32
C HIS A 191 2.61 3.13 -8.35
N ASP A 192 1.62 4.02 -8.27
CA ASP A 192 1.53 5.23 -9.08
C ASP A 192 1.80 6.47 -8.22
N PRO A 193 2.97 7.14 -8.39
CA PRO A 193 3.33 8.31 -7.61
C PRO A 193 2.31 9.46 -7.70
N ALA A 194 1.62 9.63 -8.83
CA ALA A 194 0.63 10.68 -8.99
C ALA A 194 -0.60 10.40 -8.13
N LYS A 195 -1.05 9.14 -8.08
CA LYS A 195 -2.19 8.72 -7.25
C LYS A 195 -1.86 8.78 -5.75
N VAL A 196 -0.66 8.35 -5.36
CA VAL A 196 -0.18 8.44 -3.96
C VAL A 196 -0.04 9.90 -3.53
N TYR A 197 0.55 10.76 -4.37
CA TYR A 197 0.66 12.18 -4.09
C TYR A 197 -0.70 12.85 -3.91
N ALA A 198 -1.66 12.57 -4.79
CA ALA A 198 -3.01 13.11 -4.69
C ALA A 198 -3.67 12.72 -3.35
N ALA A 199 -3.55 11.46 -2.94
CA ALA A 199 -4.09 10.99 -1.66
C ALA A 199 -3.42 11.64 -0.46
N TYR A 200 -2.08 11.82 -0.49
CA TYR A 200 -1.36 12.49 0.59
C TYR A 200 -1.74 13.97 0.66
N LEU A 201 -1.87 14.63 -0.49
CA LEU A 201 -2.29 16.03 -0.58
C LEU A 201 -3.70 16.24 -0.02
N GLU A 202 -4.64 15.35 -0.35
CA GLU A 202 -5.99 15.39 0.22
C GLU A 202 -5.95 15.15 1.73
N ALA A 203 -5.24 14.13 2.20
CA ALA A 203 -5.17 13.77 3.62
C ALA A 203 -4.58 14.88 4.51
N VAL A 204 -3.51 15.56 4.06
CA VAL A 204 -2.91 16.65 4.85
C VAL A 204 -3.79 17.89 4.94
N ASN A 205 -4.62 18.11 3.91
CA ASN A 205 -5.54 19.25 3.83
C ASN A 205 -6.91 18.97 4.45
N HIS A 206 -7.27 17.70 4.66
CA HIS A 206 -8.51 17.30 5.33
C HIS A 206 -8.55 17.81 6.78
N LYS A 207 -9.76 18.15 7.25
CA LYS A 207 -10.03 18.79 8.55
C LYS A 207 -11.11 18.06 9.33
N GLU A 208 -11.20 18.36 10.63
CA GLU A 208 -12.25 17.93 11.58
C GLU A 208 -12.31 16.42 11.91
N GLN A 209 -11.69 15.56 11.10
CA GLN A 209 -11.64 14.12 11.34
C GLN A 209 -10.31 13.54 10.83
N PRO A 210 -9.85 12.41 11.40
CA PRO A 210 -8.66 11.71 10.92
C PRO A 210 -8.86 11.15 9.49
N THR A 211 -7.76 10.92 8.78
CA THR A 211 -7.76 10.31 7.45
C THR A 211 -7.07 8.95 7.46
N VAL A 212 -7.62 7.98 6.75
CA VAL A 212 -6.94 6.74 6.37
C VAL A 212 -6.79 6.68 4.84
N ILE A 213 -5.60 6.29 4.41
CA ILE A 213 -5.27 6.00 3.02
C ILE A 213 -5.11 4.49 2.90
N LEU A 214 -5.96 3.87 2.07
CA LEU A 214 -5.89 2.45 1.75
C LEU A 214 -5.18 2.30 0.41
N ALA A 215 -3.88 2.02 0.45
CA ALA A 215 -3.02 1.96 -0.73
C ALA A 215 -2.88 0.52 -1.22
N HIS A 216 -3.45 0.21 -2.39
CA HIS A 216 -3.30 -1.10 -3.01
C HIS A 216 -1.91 -1.23 -3.63
N THR A 217 -1.10 -2.17 -3.14
CA THR A 217 0.23 -2.45 -3.67
C THR A 217 0.40 -3.94 -4.00
N ILE A 218 1.56 -4.29 -4.54
CA ILE A 218 1.97 -5.66 -4.80
C ILE A 218 3.11 -6.01 -3.84
N LYS A 219 2.95 -7.08 -3.05
CA LYS A 219 4.02 -7.60 -2.19
C LYS A 219 5.15 -8.13 -3.06
N GLY A 220 6.39 -7.72 -2.77
CA GLY A 220 7.56 -8.11 -3.57
C GLY A 220 7.60 -7.48 -4.97
N TYR A 221 6.98 -6.33 -5.17
CA TYR A 221 6.93 -5.63 -6.45
C TYR A 221 8.31 -5.46 -7.11
N GLY A 222 8.41 -5.81 -8.38
CA GLY A 222 9.64 -5.73 -9.18
C GLY A 222 10.70 -6.79 -8.86
N LEU A 223 10.37 -7.79 -8.02
CA LEU A 223 11.22 -8.96 -7.80
C LEU A 223 10.96 -10.08 -8.84
N GLY A 224 9.95 -9.94 -9.69
CA GLY A 224 9.61 -10.95 -10.69
C GLY A 224 9.34 -12.32 -10.05
N GLU A 225 9.85 -13.39 -10.66
CA GLU A 225 9.64 -14.76 -10.17
C GLU A 225 10.19 -15.01 -8.75
N ALA A 226 11.10 -14.16 -8.28
CA ALA A 226 11.73 -14.26 -6.97
C ALA A 226 10.77 -14.00 -5.81
N GLY A 227 9.62 -13.35 -6.03
CA GLY A 227 8.70 -13.06 -4.94
C GLY A 227 7.51 -12.15 -5.24
N GLU A 228 7.37 -11.64 -6.46
CA GLU A 228 6.29 -10.70 -6.80
C GLU A 228 4.92 -11.38 -6.76
N GLY A 229 4.08 -10.96 -5.82
CA GLY A 229 2.78 -11.58 -5.56
C GLY A 229 2.85 -13.01 -4.96
N ARG A 230 4.05 -13.56 -4.73
CA ARG A 230 4.24 -14.94 -4.27
C ARG A 230 4.41 -15.02 -2.75
N ASN A 231 3.91 -16.10 -2.16
CA ASN A 231 4.10 -16.41 -0.75
C ASN A 231 5.42 -17.15 -0.51
N ILE A 232 6.54 -16.50 -0.84
CA ILE A 232 7.88 -17.01 -0.53
C ILE A 232 8.19 -16.82 0.96
N THR A 233 9.05 -17.67 1.52
CA THR A 233 9.41 -17.56 2.94
C THR A 233 10.08 -16.22 3.22
N HIS A 234 9.58 -15.49 4.21
CA HIS A 234 10.13 -14.19 4.63
C HIS A 234 11.59 -14.28 5.13
N GLN A 235 12.15 -15.49 5.27
CA GLN A 235 13.53 -15.72 5.68
C GLN A 235 14.51 -15.85 4.50
N GLN A 236 14.07 -15.72 3.25
CA GLN A 236 14.99 -15.70 2.10
C GLN A 236 15.82 -14.41 2.13
N LYS A 237 17.08 -14.53 2.57
CA LYS A 237 17.97 -13.39 2.85
C LYS A 237 18.76 -12.89 1.63
N LYS A 238 18.78 -13.64 0.53
CA LYS A 238 19.61 -13.34 -0.64
C LYS A 238 18.85 -13.64 -1.92
N LEU A 239 18.94 -12.71 -2.85
CA LEU A 239 18.61 -12.93 -4.25
C LEU A 239 19.76 -13.71 -4.91
N ASN A 240 19.44 -14.58 -5.86
CA ASN A 240 20.43 -15.20 -6.73
C ASN A 240 20.88 -14.21 -7.83
N GLU A 241 21.86 -14.59 -8.64
CA GLU A 241 22.45 -13.70 -9.66
C GLU A 241 21.42 -13.23 -10.71
N GLU A 242 20.56 -14.13 -11.20
CA GLU A 242 19.54 -13.79 -12.19
C GLU A 242 18.50 -12.81 -11.61
N GLU A 243 18.11 -13.02 -10.35
CA GLU A 243 17.18 -12.15 -9.64
C GLU A 243 17.77 -10.75 -9.40
N LEU A 244 19.07 -10.65 -9.09
CA LEU A 244 19.77 -9.36 -8.97
C LEU A 244 19.80 -8.60 -10.30
N LEU A 245 20.15 -9.29 -11.40
CA LEU A 245 20.19 -8.69 -12.73
C LEU A 245 18.81 -8.26 -13.21
N HIS A 246 17.77 -9.05 -12.91
CA HIS A 246 16.38 -8.71 -13.17
C HIS A 246 16.00 -7.43 -12.40
N PHE A 247 16.23 -7.39 -11.09
CA PHE A 247 15.90 -6.24 -10.25
C PHE A 247 16.61 -4.96 -10.74
N ARG A 248 17.91 -5.05 -11.02
CA ARG A 248 18.69 -3.94 -11.59
C ARG A 248 18.08 -3.41 -12.87
N SER A 249 17.75 -4.30 -13.81
CA SER A 249 17.18 -3.92 -15.10
C SER A 249 15.76 -3.37 -14.96
N ARG A 250 14.95 -3.93 -14.04
CA ARG A 250 13.56 -3.53 -13.80
C ARG A 250 13.42 -2.09 -13.29
N PHE A 251 14.41 -1.64 -12.51
CA PHE A 251 14.45 -0.33 -11.87
C PHE A 251 15.52 0.60 -12.47
N ASP A 252 16.06 0.26 -13.65
CA ASP A 252 17.07 1.05 -14.37
C ASP A 252 18.26 1.47 -13.50
N ILE A 253 18.72 0.57 -12.62
CA ILE A 253 19.83 0.84 -11.71
C ILE A 253 21.14 0.87 -12.52
N PRO A 254 21.92 1.97 -12.49
CA PRO A 254 23.07 2.19 -13.37
C PRO A 254 24.32 1.44 -12.86
N LEU A 255 24.23 0.12 -12.86
CA LEU A 255 25.32 -0.81 -12.57
C LEU A 255 25.53 -1.71 -13.79
N SER A 256 26.78 -2.07 -14.07
CA SER A 256 27.05 -3.17 -14.99
C SER A 256 26.63 -4.51 -14.40
N ASP A 257 26.45 -5.54 -15.22
CA ASP A 257 26.08 -6.88 -14.76
C ASP A 257 27.13 -7.43 -13.76
N GLU A 258 28.41 -7.20 -14.04
CA GLU A 258 29.56 -7.60 -13.20
C GLU A 258 29.60 -6.90 -11.83
N GLU A 259 29.10 -5.67 -11.76
CA GLU A 259 28.96 -4.93 -10.51
C GLU A 259 27.72 -5.39 -9.75
N CYS A 260 26.60 -5.59 -10.45
CA CYS A 260 25.31 -5.94 -9.88
C CYS A 260 25.37 -7.22 -9.05
N ILE A 261 26.01 -8.28 -9.56
CA ILE A 261 26.13 -9.57 -8.86
C ILE A 261 26.90 -9.48 -7.54
N LYS A 262 27.70 -8.43 -7.32
CA LYS A 262 28.41 -8.18 -6.06
C LYS A 262 27.53 -7.51 -5.01
N ALA A 263 26.31 -7.12 -5.38
CA ALA A 263 25.36 -6.37 -4.56
C ALA A 263 26.00 -5.16 -3.83
N PRO A 264 26.70 -4.26 -4.55
CA PRO A 264 27.32 -3.10 -3.93
C PRO A 264 26.24 -2.11 -3.46
N PHE A 265 26.58 -1.30 -2.46
CA PHE A 265 25.81 -0.09 -2.20
C PHE A 265 25.99 0.88 -3.36
N TYR A 266 24.88 1.35 -3.93
CA TYR A 266 24.88 2.43 -4.92
C TYR A 266 24.63 3.77 -4.22
N LYS A 267 25.52 4.73 -4.43
CA LYS A 267 25.33 6.12 -4.02
C LYS A 267 25.02 6.92 -5.30
N PRO A 268 23.81 7.48 -5.45
CA PRO A 268 23.53 8.41 -6.54
C PRO A 268 24.52 9.57 -6.56
N GLY A 269 24.71 10.20 -7.72
CA GLY A 269 25.52 11.42 -7.86
C GLY A 269 25.03 12.54 -6.95
N GLU A 270 25.78 13.64 -6.87
CA GLU A 270 25.37 14.82 -6.09
C GLU A 270 24.23 15.63 -6.74
N ASP A 271 23.75 15.16 -7.89
CA ASP A 271 22.77 15.77 -8.79
C ASP A 271 21.40 16.03 -8.14
#